data_AF-A0A930VC71-F1
#
_entry.id   AF-A0A930VC71-F1
#
_cell.length_a   1.000
_cell.length_b   1.000
_cell.length_c   1.000
_cell.angle_alpha   90.00
_cell.angle_beta   90.00
_cell.angle_gamma   90.00
#
_symmetry.space_group_name_H-M   'P 1'
#
loop_
_entity.id
_entity.type
_entity.pdbx_description
1 polymer ?
#
loop_
_entity_poly.entity_id
_entity_poly.type
_entity_poly.pdbx_seq_one_letter_code
_entity_poly.pdbx_strand_id
1 'polypeptide(L)'
;MTGPRDTHGEDAAWRDIVDNYGDRPLLEPEPTPPAPQPDDQPDDHPELATDDPWLEERFVPPPPPPLPRLPFDRLLAWSGVFVSPLILLVATVLQLHLPTMVAWLLVGGFLGGFGYLVAQMPRGPRDPYDDGAVL
;
A
#
# COMPACT_ATOMS: atom_id res chain seq x y z
N MET A 1 -24.64 -22.48 10.80
CA MET A 1 -25.92 -22.85 10.16
C MET A 1 -26.48 -21.58 9.53
N THR A 2 -26.21 -21.36 8.24
CA THR A 2 -26.72 -20.23 7.46
C THR A 2 -28.08 -20.63 6.89
N GLY A 3 -29.16 -19.99 7.32
CA GLY A 3 -30.50 -20.18 6.75
C GLY A 3 -30.55 -19.75 5.27
N PRO A 4 -31.59 -20.15 4.52
CA PRO A 4 -31.80 -19.67 3.16
C PRO A 4 -31.87 -18.13 3.20
N ARG A 5 -31.00 -17.45 2.46
CA ARG A 5 -31.06 -15.98 2.32
C ARG A 5 -32.44 -15.63 1.75
N ASP A 6 -33.18 -14.83 2.48
CA ASP A 6 -34.46 -14.25 2.14
C ASP A 6 -34.25 -13.20 1.04
N THR A 7 -34.09 -13.68 -0.20
CA THR A 7 -33.82 -12.87 -1.40
C THR A 7 -34.82 -11.73 -1.58
N HIS A 8 -36.08 -11.90 -1.13
CA HIS A 8 -37.09 -10.84 -1.16
C HIS A 8 -36.78 -9.65 -0.25
N GLY A 9 -36.10 -9.88 0.88
CA GLY A 9 -35.64 -8.81 1.77
C GLY A 9 -34.42 -8.08 1.20
N GLU A 10 -33.48 -8.84 0.61
CA GLU A 10 -32.31 -8.27 -0.08
C GLU A 10 -32.72 -7.41 -1.28
N ASP A 11 -33.67 -7.87 -2.10
CA ASP A 11 -34.20 -7.12 -3.24
C ASP A 11 -34.92 -5.83 -2.82
N ALA A 12 -35.59 -5.84 -1.66
CA ALA A 12 -36.23 -4.65 -1.10
C ALA A 12 -35.19 -3.66 -0.57
N ALA A 13 -34.15 -4.14 0.10
CA ALA A 13 -33.05 -3.31 0.58
C ALA A 13 -32.23 -2.69 -0.56
N TRP A 14 -31.99 -3.45 -1.63
CA TRP A 14 -31.33 -2.93 -2.83
C TRP A 14 -32.19 -1.87 -3.54
N ARG A 15 -33.51 -2.09 -3.64
CA ARG A 15 -34.43 -1.07 -4.19
C ARG A 15 -34.39 0.23 -3.40
N ASP A 16 -34.43 0.17 -2.08
CA ASP A 16 -34.35 1.35 -1.21
C ASP A 16 -33.05 2.15 -1.43
N ILE A 17 -31.92 1.47 -1.57
CA ILE A 17 -30.63 2.11 -1.87
C ILE A 17 -30.61 2.78 -3.25
N VAL A 18 -31.18 2.14 -4.28
CA VAL A 18 -31.23 2.71 -5.64
C VAL A 18 -32.22 3.87 -5.72
N ASP A 19 -33.38 3.75 -5.08
CA ASP A 19 -34.41 4.78 -5.06
C ASP A 19 -33.93 6.05 -4.35
N ASN A 20 -33.06 5.90 -3.35
CA ASN A 20 -32.42 7.00 -2.63
C ASN A 20 -31.01 7.33 -3.15
N TYR A 21 -30.57 6.74 -4.27
CA TYR A 21 -29.25 6.95 -4.84
C TYR A 21 -29.14 8.36 -5.44
N GLY A 22 -28.57 9.28 -4.67
CA GLY A 22 -28.38 10.67 -5.07
C GLY A 22 -29.08 11.69 -4.17
N ASP A 23 -29.92 11.24 -3.25
CA ASP A 23 -30.40 12.10 -2.17
C ASP A 23 -29.20 12.35 -1.23
N ARG A 24 -28.64 13.56 -1.30
CA ARG A 24 -27.54 13.93 -0.41
C ARG A 24 -28.14 14.15 0.98
N PRO A 25 -27.73 13.39 2.01
CA PRO A 25 -28.16 13.71 3.36
C PRO A 25 -27.78 15.16 3.65
N LEU A 26 -28.77 16.00 3.93
CA LEU A 26 -28.55 17.37 4.38
C LEU A 26 -27.94 17.27 5.77
N LEU A 27 -26.61 17.25 5.83
CA LEU A 27 -25.88 17.44 7.06
C LEU A 27 -26.22 18.85 7.57
N GLU A 28 -26.57 19.01 8.84
CA GLU A 28 -26.59 20.34 9.45
C GLU A 28 -25.29 21.06 9.08
N PRO A 29 -25.35 22.35 8.69
CA PRO A 29 -24.15 23.09 8.39
C PRO A 29 -23.25 23.06 9.63
N GLU A 30 -22.12 22.36 9.51
CA GLU A 30 -21.00 22.47 10.44
C GLU A 30 -20.76 23.97 10.68
N PRO A 31 -20.67 24.43 11.95
CA PRO A 31 -20.43 25.83 12.22
C PRO A 31 -19.15 26.23 11.49
N THR A 32 -19.30 27.12 10.51
CA THR A 32 -18.17 27.60 9.71
C THR A 32 -17.16 28.20 10.70
N PRO A 33 -15.92 27.66 10.77
CA PRO A 33 -14.88 28.29 11.57
C PRO A 33 -14.77 29.75 11.12
N PRO A 34 -14.66 30.72 12.05
CA PRO A 34 -14.55 32.12 11.68
C PRO A 34 -13.43 32.26 10.65
N ALA A 35 -13.72 32.97 9.56
CA ALA A 35 -12.71 33.30 8.57
C ALA A 35 -11.51 33.94 9.28
N PRO A 36 -10.25 33.64 8.89
CA PRO A 36 -9.10 34.33 9.43
C PRO A 36 -9.31 35.82 9.21
N GLN A 37 -9.46 36.57 10.29
CA GLN A 37 -9.49 38.03 10.20
C GLN A 37 -8.10 38.45 9.75
N PRO A 38 -7.96 39.38 8.78
CA PRO A 38 -6.67 40.01 8.55
C PRO A 38 -6.27 40.69 9.85
N ASP A 39 -5.23 40.19 10.50
CA ASP A 39 -4.64 40.86 11.66
C ASP A 39 -4.03 42.17 11.14
N ASP A 40 -4.79 43.27 11.24
CA ASP A 40 -4.28 44.64 11.08
C ASP A 40 -3.46 45.04 12.32
N GLN A 41 -2.60 44.13 12.78
CA GLN A 41 -1.61 44.43 13.80
C GLN A 41 -0.37 44.94 13.05
N PRO A 42 0.12 46.17 13.36
CA PRO A 42 1.37 46.64 12.79
C PRO A 42 2.44 45.57 13.02
N ASP A 43 3.21 45.24 11.99
CA ASP A 43 4.42 44.41 12.06
C ASP A 43 5.49 45.10 12.93
N ASP A 44 5.20 45.27 14.22
CA ASP A 44 6.21 45.31 15.25
C ASP A 44 6.58 43.84 15.47
N HIS A 45 7.36 43.29 14.56
CA HIS A 45 8.28 42.22 14.90
C HIS A 45 9.41 42.89 15.68
N PRO A 46 9.42 42.91 17.04
CA PRO A 46 10.71 42.81 17.67
C PRO A 46 11.35 41.56 17.06
N GLU A 47 12.63 41.64 16.67
CA GLU A 47 13.43 40.43 16.57
C GLU A 47 13.33 39.73 17.92
N LEU A 48 12.30 38.90 18.10
CA LEU A 48 12.30 37.87 19.10
C LEU A 48 13.39 36.95 18.59
N ALA A 49 14.60 37.19 19.09
CA ALA A 49 15.40 36.09 19.57
C ALA A 49 14.44 35.23 20.40
N THR A 50 13.80 34.29 19.73
CA THR A 50 12.84 33.39 20.32
C THR A 50 13.67 32.43 21.16
N ASP A 51 14.00 32.87 22.38
CA ASP A 51 14.34 32.03 23.53
C ASP A 51 13.06 31.24 23.91
N ASP A 52 12.49 30.51 22.94
CA ASP A 52 11.44 29.54 23.19
C ASP A 52 12.12 28.18 23.32
N PRO A 53 12.37 27.72 24.57
CA PRO A 53 13.07 26.46 24.82
C PRO A 53 12.35 25.25 24.20
N TRP A 54 11.09 25.40 23.77
CA TRP A 54 10.30 24.34 23.14
C TRP A 54 10.58 24.17 21.63
N LEU A 55 11.27 25.10 20.97
CA LEU A 55 11.68 24.96 19.55
C LEU A 55 13.00 24.21 19.37
N GLU A 56 13.81 24.10 20.42
CA GLU A 56 15.15 23.49 20.38
C GLU A 56 15.12 21.95 20.51
N GLU A 57 14.00 21.38 20.96
CA GLU A 57 13.81 19.94 21.18
C GLU A 57 13.13 19.22 20.01
N ARG A 58 13.36 19.66 18.77
CA ARG A 58 12.79 18.99 17.59
C ARG A 58 13.42 17.60 17.45
N PHE A 59 12.61 16.55 17.65
CA PHE A 59 13.02 15.16 17.45
C PHE A 59 13.59 14.98 16.03
N VAL A 60 14.89 14.69 15.95
CA VAL A 60 15.55 14.26 14.72
C VAL A 60 15.58 12.73 14.77
N PRO A 61 14.82 12.03 13.90
CA PRO A 61 14.88 10.59 13.88
C PRO A 61 16.31 10.15 13.61
N PRO A 62 16.82 9.14 14.34
CA PRO A 62 18.12 8.59 14.04
C PRO A 62 18.15 8.13 12.58
N PRO A 63 19.31 8.22 11.90
CA PRO A 63 19.41 7.73 10.53
C PRO A 63 18.96 6.26 10.49
N PRO A 64 18.12 5.87 9.51
CA PRO A 64 17.59 4.52 9.46
C PRO A 64 18.73 3.50 9.33
N PRO A 65 18.60 2.31 9.93
CA PRO A 65 19.60 1.26 9.80
C PRO A 65 19.81 0.92 8.31
N PRO A 66 21.04 0.53 7.91
CA PRO A 66 21.32 0.18 6.52
C PRO A 66 20.42 -0.98 6.09
N LEU A 67 19.84 -0.85 4.89
CA LEU A 67 18.90 -1.83 4.38
C LEU A 67 19.54 -3.23 4.31
N PRO A 68 18.80 -4.29 4.69
CA PRO A 68 19.25 -5.66 4.50
C PRO A 68 19.59 -5.90 3.03
N ARG A 69 20.79 -6.43 2.77
CA ARG A 69 21.20 -6.81 1.42
C ARG A 69 20.33 -7.98 0.95
N LEU A 70 19.85 -7.94 -0.30
CA LEU A 70 19.11 -9.07 -0.85
C LEU A 70 20.02 -10.31 -0.86
N PRO A 71 19.63 -11.42 -0.20
CA PRO A 71 20.38 -12.66 -0.32
C PRO A 71 20.30 -13.16 -1.76
N PHE A 72 21.38 -13.78 -2.24
CA PHE A 72 21.48 -14.29 -3.62
C PHE A 72 20.33 -15.25 -3.96
N ASP A 73 19.86 -16.03 -2.99
CA ASP A 73 18.74 -16.96 -3.15
C ASP A 73 17.44 -16.23 -3.54
N ARG A 74 17.16 -15.08 -2.93
CA ARG A 74 15.97 -14.27 -3.23
C ARG A 74 16.09 -13.59 -4.60
N LEU A 75 17.30 -13.19 -5.00
CA LEU A 75 17.59 -12.68 -6.34
C LEU A 75 17.34 -13.74 -7.42
N LEU A 76 17.78 -14.97 -7.16
CA LEU A 76 17.59 -16.11 -8.07
C LEU A 76 16.10 -16.50 -8.19
N ALA A 77 15.36 -16.42 -7.08
CA ALA A 77 13.91 -16.65 -7.09
C ALA A 77 13.17 -15.58 -7.91
N TRP A 78 13.51 -14.30 -7.73
CA TRP A 78 12.95 -13.21 -8.53
C TRP A 78 13.31 -13.32 -10.01
N SER A 79 14.54 -13.73 -10.33
CA SER A 79 14.93 -13.94 -11.73
C SER A 79 14.12 -15.05 -12.36
N GLY A 80 13.90 -16.18 -11.69
CA GLY A 80 13.02 -17.25 -12.20
C GLY A 80 11.61 -16.76 -12.51
N VAL A 81 11.03 -15.90 -11.66
CA VAL A 81 9.67 -15.38 -11.81
C VAL A 81 9.53 -14.40 -12.96
N PHE A 82 10.53 -13.55 -13.21
CA PHE A 82 10.46 -12.53 -14.27
C PHE A 82 11.13 -12.94 -15.58
N VAL A 83 12.31 -13.55 -15.50
CA VAL A 83 13.10 -13.94 -16.67
C VAL A 83 12.39 -15.04 -17.46
N SER A 84 11.75 -16.00 -16.79
CA SER A 84 11.06 -17.09 -17.47
C SER A 84 9.90 -16.61 -18.37
N PRO A 85 8.89 -15.88 -17.86
CA PRO A 85 7.82 -15.37 -18.70
C PRO A 85 8.33 -14.35 -19.73
N LEU A 86 9.36 -13.56 -19.42
CA LEU A 86 9.95 -12.64 -20.38
C LEU A 86 10.59 -13.39 -21.56
N ILE A 87 11.38 -14.44 -21.30
CA ILE A 87 11.99 -15.26 -22.35
C ILE A 87 10.91 -15.95 -23.18
N LEU A 88 9.88 -16.51 -22.55
CA LEU A 88 8.76 -17.13 -23.26
C LEU A 88 8.03 -16.12 -24.14
N LEU A 89 7.75 -14.92 -23.63
CA LEU A 89 7.11 -13.85 -24.40
C LEU A 89 7.96 -13.45 -25.61
N VAL A 90 9.25 -13.23 -25.42
CA VAL A 90 10.18 -12.89 -26.51
C VAL A 90 10.24 -14.01 -27.55
N ALA A 91 10.34 -15.27 -27.11
CA ALA A 91 10.35 -16.42 -28.00
C ALA A 91 9.04 -16.54 -28.80
N THR A 92 7.90 -16.28 -28.17
CA THR A 92 6.60 -16.26 -28.85
C THR A 92 6.50 -15.14 -29.89
N VAL A 93 6.91 -13.91 -29.53
CA VAL A 93 6.85 -12.75 -30.44
C VAL A 93 7.79 -12.94 -31.64
N LEU A 94 9.01 -13.44 -31.40
CA LEU A 94 10.01 -13.67 -32.43
C LEU A 94 9.85 -15.02 -33.15
N GLN A 95 8.83 -15.82 -32.80
CA GLN A 95 8.60 -17.18 -33.29
C GLN A 95 9.82 -18.12 -33.20
N LEU A 96 10.58 -17.98 -32.10
CA LEU A 96 11.73 -18.83 -31.82
C LEU A 96 11.24 -20.20 -31.34
N HIS A 97 11.76 -21.26 -31.95
CA HIS A 97 11.49 -22.62 -31.52
C HIS A 97 12.42 -22.96 -30.36
N LEU A 98 11.85 -23.04 -29.14
CA LEU A 98 12.60 -23.48 -27.97
C LEU A 98 12.64 -25.01 -27.93
N PRO A 99 13.81 -25.62 -27.70
CA PRO A 99 13.88 -27.05 -27.46
C PRO A 99 13.09 -27.40 -26.18
N THR A 100 12.40 -28.54 -26.18
CA THR A 100 11.49 -28.95 -25.11
C THR A 100 12.13 -28.92 -23.73
N MET A 101 13.42 -29.26 -23.61
CA MET A 101 14.15 -29.20 -22.34
C MET A 101 14.26 -27.78 -21.77
N VAL A 102 14.47 -26.78 -22.64
CA VAL A 102 14.54 -25.36 -22.23
C VAL A 102 13.15 -24.87 -21.81
N ALA A 103 12.10 -25.27 -22.53
CA ALA A 103 10.72 -24.95 -22.11
C ALA A 103 10.41 -25.50 -20.71
N TRP A 104 10.79 -26.76 -20.42
CA TRP A 104 10.65 -27.33 -19.08
C TRP A 104 11.50 -26.63 -18.03
N LEU A 105 12.72 -26.21 -18.35
CA LEU A 105 13.56 -25.41 -17.44
C LEU A 105 12.94 -24.05 -17.12
N LEU A 106 12.35 -23.38 -18.11
CA LEU A 106 11.65 -22.10 -17.93
C LEU A 106 10.44 -22.27 -17.00
N VAL A 107 9.62 -23.29 -17.25
CA VAL A 107 8.45 -23.59 -16.41
C VAL A 107 8.88 -23.97 -14.99
N GLY A 108 9.85 -24.88 -14.86
CA GLY A 108 10.39 -25.31 -13.56
C GLY A 108 11.06 -24.18 -12.79
N GLY A 109 11.79 -23.29 -13.47
CA GLY A 109 12.40 -22.10 -12.88
C GLY A 109 11.36 -21.09 -12.41
N PHE A 110 10.27 -20.90 -13.16
CA PHE A 110 9.15 -20.05 -12.73
C PHE A 110 8.45 -20.62 -11.50
N LEU A 111 8.07 -21.91 -11.53
CA LEU A 111 7.42 -22.60 -10.39
C LEU A 111 8.33 -22.62 -9.15
N GLY A 112 9.61 -22.93 -9.34
CA GLY A 112 10.61 -22.98 -8.26
C GLY A 112 10.84 -21.59 -7.64
N GLY A 113 11.01 -20.55 -8.46
CA GLY A 113 11.18 -19.18 -7.98
C GLY A 113 9.95 -18.66 -7.26
N PHE A 114 8.75 -18.87 -7.82
CA PHE A 114 7.49 -18.48 -7.18
C PHE A 114 7.28 -19.24 -5.86
N GLY A 115 7.49 -20.56 -5.85
CA GLY A 115 7.36 -21.39 -4.66
C GLY A 115 8.32 -20.97 -3.54
N TYR A 116 9.57 -20.64 -3.88
CA TYR A 116 10.55 -20.13 -2.91
C TYR A 116 10.10 -18.80 -2.28
N LEU A 117 9.59 -17.87 -3.09
CA LEU A 117 9.11 -16.57 -2.57
C LEU A 117 7.94 -16.74 -1.60
N VAL A 118 6.98 -17.60 -1.96
CA VAL A 118 5.84 -17.92 -1.08
C VAL A 118 6.31 -18.60 0.19
N ALA A 119 7.29 -19.51 0.11
CA ALA A 119 7.89 -20.14 1.29
C ALA A 119 8.51 -19.11 2.23
N GLN A 120 9.16 -18.07 1.69
CA GLN A 120 9.85 -17.02 2.44
C GLN A 120 8.95 -15.90 2.96
N MET A 121 7.66 -15.86 2.60
CA MET A 121 6.74 -14.86 3.15
C MET A 121 6.60 -15.07 4.66
N PRO A 122 6.81 -14.02 5.49
CA PRO A 122 6.60 -14.12 6.93
C PRO A 122 5.16 -14.49 7.21
N ARG A 123 4.94 -15.60 7.92
CA ARG A 123 3.61 -16.08 8.33
C ARG A 123 3.21 -15.60 9.73
N GLY A 124 4.06 -14.80 10.37
CA GLY A 124 3.83 -14.27 11.71
C GLY A 124 2.81 -13.12 11.70
N PRO A 125 1.99 -12.99 12.76
CA PRO A 125 1.23 -11.76 13.00
C PRO A 125 2.19 -10.56 13.02
N ARG A 126 1.82 -9.47 12.34
CA ARG A 126 2.50 -8.18 12.54
C ARG A 126 2.22 -7.73 13.97
N ASP A 127 3.22 -7.19 14.67
CA ASP A 127 3.02 -6.67 16.01
C ASP A 127 1.97 -5.55 15.95
N PRO A 128 0.84 -5.66 16.69
CA PRO A 128 -0.22 -4.66 16.66
C PRO A 128 0.21 -3.27 17.17
N TYR A 129 1.37 -3.17 17.84
CA TYR A 129 1.92 -1.91 18.34
C TYR A 129 3.14 -1.40 17.55
N ASP A 130 3.58 -2.13 16.53
CA ASP A 130 4.60 -1.68 15.57
C ASP A 130 3.91 -0.96 14.40
N ASP A 131 3.23 0.12 14.73
CA ASP A 131 2.76 1.09 13.75
C ASP A 131 4.00 1.95 13.46
N GLY A 132 4.59 1.81 12.28
CA GLY A 132 5.91 2.37 11.92
C GLY A 132 6.05 3.91 11.98
N ALA A 133 5.15 4.60 12.66
CA ALA A 133 5.19 5.99 13.04
C ALA A 133 5.24 6.11 14.58
N VAL A 134 6.39 6.53 15.10
CA VAL A 134 6.51 7.05 16.47
C VAL A 134 6.34 8.56 16.37
N LEU A 135 5.34 9.11 17.07
CA LEU A 135 5.11 10.56 17.21
C LEU A 135 6.18 11.21 18.10
#